data_AF-A0A1G6CQB4-F1
#
_entry.id   AF-A0A1G6CQB4-F1
#
_cell.length_a   1.000
_cell.length_b   1.000
_cell.length_c   1.000
_cell.angle_alpha   90.00
_cell.angle_beta   90.00
_cell.angle_gamma   90.00
#
_symmetry.space_group_name_H-M   'P 1'
#
loop_
_entity.id
_entity.type
_entity.pdbx_description
1 polymer ?
#
loop_
_entity_poly.entity_id
_entity_poly.type
_entity_poly.pdbx_seq_one_letter_code
_entity_poly.pdbx_strand_id
1 'polypeptide(L)'
;MNKCILKLMAVFSLSACSLSSSQDYTSSYRGDCYRLLRASVLYKGWCVNLSSSFSIASSCLGLQSFPIETYDKDKNILNSFAEYQSDKDFWNKKLFGTSLSSSKYTLVDEVSTDTQFQITQVIEQQWGTDGYFWAVRAKILTGKYKGKVVTLPTYKFHLGQAWAKRPSTESFYLDSSYVMSCGAIAD
;
A
#
# COMPACT_ATOMS: atom_id res chain seq x y z
N MET A 1 -3.98 -65.69 26.17
CA MET A 1 -3.25 -65.42 24.90
C MET A 1 -4.19 -64.71 23.93
N ASN A 2 -3.70 -63.63 23.33
CA ASN A 2 -4.26 -62.87 22.20
C ASN A 2 -5.54 -62.04 22.46
N LYS A 3 -5.67 -60.77 22.07
CA LYS A 3 -4.79 -59.78 21.43
C LYS A 3 -5.45 -58.42 21.70
N CYS A 4 -4.76 -57.46 22.32
CA CYS A 4 -5.21 -56.07 22.38
C CYS A 4 -5.14 -55.48 20.97
N ILE A 5 -6.29 -55.17 20.37
CA ILE A 5 -6.35 -54.40 19.12
C ILE A 5 -6.31 -52.92 19.50
N LEU A 6 -5.10 -52.36 19.46
CA LEU A 6 -4.86 -50.92 19.49
C LEU A 6 -5.45 -50.33 18.20
N LYS A 7 -6.59 -49.64 18.26
CA LYS A 7 -7.03 -48.75 17.19
C LYS A 7 -6.24 -47.45 17.30
N LEU A 8 -5.15 -47.37 16.55
CA LEU A 8 -4.42 -46.13 16.27
C LEU A 8 -5.32 -45.26 15.37
N MET A 9 -6.12 -44.38 15.96
CA MET A 9 -6.76 -43.30 15.21
C MET A 9 -5.67 -42.28 14.89
N ALA A 10 -5.12 -42.38 13.69
CA ALA A 10 -4.29 -41.32 13.11
C ALA A 10 -5.17 -40.07 12.93
N VAL A 11 -5.05 -39.13 13.87
CA VAL A 11 -5.57 -37.77 13.70
C VAL A 11 -4.70 -37.12 12.62
N PHE A 12 -5.11 -37.24 11.37
CA PHE A 12 -4.67 -36.34 10.31
C PHE A 12 -5.28 -34.98 10.59
N SER A 13 -4.63 -34.20 11.47
CA SER A 13 -4.79 -32.75 11.49
C SER A 13 -4.23 -32.23 10.17
N LEU A 14 -5.11 -32.19 9.16
CA LEU A 14 -4.95 -31.33 8.00
C LEU A 14 -4.82 -29.90 8.53
N SER A 15 -3.58 -29.48 8.76
CA SER A 15 -3.24 -28.07 8.78
C SER A 15 -3.57 -27.56 7.39
N ALA A 16 -4.79 -27.05 7.25
CA ALA A 16 -5.14 -26.21 6.13
C ALA A 16 -4.19 -25.01 6.20
N CYS A 17 -3.06 -25.10 5.50
CA CYS A 17 -2.39 -23.92 4.99
C CYS A 17 -3.45 -23.27 4.12
N SER A 18 -4.14 -22.27 4.68
CA SER A 18 -4.98 -21.37 3.92
C SER A 18 -4.08 -20.76 2.86
N LEU A 19 -4.12 -21.33 1.66
CA LEU A 19 -3.54 -20.74 0.47
C LEU A 19 -4.08 -19.32 0.43
N SER A 20 -3.22 -18.34 0.63
CA SER A 20 -3.59 -16.93 0.53
C SER A 20 -4.13 -16.71 -0.87
N SER A 21 -5.45 -16.70 -1.03
CA SER A 21 -6.05 -16.38 -2.32
C SER A 21 -5.77 -14.92 -2.61
N SER A 22 -5.18 -14.66 -3.76
CA SER A 22 -5.12 -13.32 -4.33
C SER A 22 -6.03 -13.31 -5.55
N GLN A 23 -6.76 -12.23 -5.73
CA GLN A 23 -7.59 -12.03 -6.92
C GLN A 23 -7.03 -10.85 -7.70
N ASP A 24 -6.78 -11.06 -8.99
CA ASP A 24 -6.25 -10.04 -9.87
C ASP A 24 -7.40 -9.31 -10.57
N TYR A 25 -7.56 -8.03 -10.24
CA TYR A 25 -8.55 -7.14 -10.83
C TYR A 25 -7.94 -6.18 -11.86
N THR A 26 -6.68 -6.39 -12.22
CA THR A 26 -5.92 -5.45 -13.05
C THR A 26 -6.59 -5.19 -14.39
N SER A 27 -7.22 -6.17 -15.03
CA SER A 27 -7.92 -5.96 -16.31
C SER A 27 -9.05 -4.95 -16.23
N SER A 28 -9.68 -4.78 -15.06
CA SER A 28 -10.83 -3.89 -14.88
C SER A 28 -10.43 -2.43 -14.65
N TYR A 29 -9.19 -2.18 -14.22
CA TYR A 29 -8.75 -0.86 -13.76
C TYR A 29 -7.46 -0.38 -14.43
N ARG A 30 -6.73 -1.27 -15.12
CA ARG A 30 -5.50 -0.90 -15.82
C ARG A 30 -5.85 0.13 -16.89
N GLY A 31 -5.15 1.25 -16.84
CA GLY A 31 -5.40 2.35 -17.76
C GLY A 31 -6.14 3.52 -17.12
N ASP A 32 -6.82 3.31 -15.99
CA ASP A 32 -7.54 4.36 -15.29
C ASP A 32 -6.57 5.47 -14.87
N CYS A 33 -6.83 6.68 -15.37
CA CYS A 33 -6.02 7.86 -15.11
C CYS A 33 -6.62 8.68 -13.98
N TYR A 34 -5.77 9.08 -13.05
CA TYR A 34 -6.10 9.97 -11.96
C TYR A 34 -5.10 11.12 -11.82
N ARG A 35 -5.59 12.24 -11.30
CA ARG A 35 -4.87 13.46 -10.97
C ARG A 35 -4.87 13.65 -9.45
N LEU A 36 -3.72 13.99 -8.87
CA LEU A 36 -3.62 14.35 -7.46
C LEU A 36 -4.31 15.69 -7.17
N LEU A 37 -5.16 15.71 -6.14
CA LEU A 37 -5.79 16.91 -5.61
C LEU A 37 -5.03 17.55 -4.45
N ARG A 38 -4.05 16.82 -3.89
CA ARG A 38 -3.27 17.26 -2.74
C ARG A 38 -1.79 17.16 -3.01
N ALA A 39 -1.03 18.09 -2.42
CA ALA A 39 0.42 17.97 -2.33
C ALA A 39 0.75 16.63 -1.66
N SER A 40 1.72 15.93 -2.23
CA SER A 40 2.03 14.56 -1.87
C SER A 40 3.53 14.39 -1.74
N VAL A 41 3.94 13.21 -1.28
CA VAL A 41 5.34 12.85 -1.07
C VAL A 41 5.58 11.46 -1.60
N LEU A 42 6.71 11.27 -2.26
CA LEU A 42 7.25 9.95 -2.52
C LEU A 42 7.98 9.45 -1.29
N TYR A 43 7.79 8.18 -0.96
CA TYR A 43 8.56 7.52 0.07
C TYR A 43 9.13 6.21 -0.44
N LYS A 44 10.30 5.82 0.05
CA LYS A 44 10.75 4.43 -0.06
C LYS A 44 10.27 3.71 1.18
N GLY A 45 9.77 2.49 1.00
CA GLY A 45 9.23 1.68 2.09
C GLY A 45 9.00 0.25 1.68
N TRP A 46 8.47 -0.56 2.59
CA TRP A 46 8.02 -1.91 2.24
C TRP A 46 6.62 -1.87 1.66
N CYS A 47 6.40 -2.71 0.67
CA CYS A 47 5.08 -3.04 0.18
C CYS A 47 5.06 -4.49 -0.27
N VAL A 48 3.88 -4.99 -0.59
CA VAL A 48 3.71 -6.31 -1.19
C VAL A 48 4.55 -6.47 -2.45
N ASN A 49 5.25 -7.59 -2.55
CA ASN A 49 5.73 -8.06 -3.84
C ASN A 49 4.57 -8.65 -4.66
N LEU A 50 4.20 -7.97 -5.74
CA LEU A 50 3.12 -8.39 -6.63
C LEU A 50 3.61 -9.29 -7.78
N SER A 51 4.90 -9.65 -7.78
CA SER A 51 5.53 -10.51 -8.79
C SER A 51 5.79 -11.95 -8.30
N SER A 52 5.54 -12.24 -7.02
CA SER A 52 5.74 -13.57 -6.44
C SER A 52 4.44 -14.15 -5.90
N SER A 53 4.21 -15.44 -6.14
CA SER A 53 3.07 -16.21 -5.61
C SER A 53 3.07 -16.35 -4.08
N PHE A 54 4.19 -15.99 -3.44
CA PHE A 54 4.33 -15.88 -1.99
C PHE A 54 4.34 -14.41 -1.60
N SER A 55 3.61 -14.04 -0.54
CA SER A 55 3.52 -12.70 0.03
C SER A 55 4.83 -12.28 0.72
N ILE A 56 5.91 -12.11 -0.05
CA ILE A 56 7.16 -11.54 0.44
C ILE A 56 7.02 -10.02 0.28
N ALA A 57 7.28 -9.26 1.33
CA ALA A 57 7.32 -7.81 1.18
C ALA A 57 8.63 -7.42 0.44
N SER A 58 8.62 -6.32 -0.31
CA SER A 58 9.78 -5.80 -1.06
C SER A 58 9.90 -4.29 -0.88
N SER A 59 11.09 -3.74 -1.11
CA SER A 59 11.26 -2.28 -1.11
C SER A 59 10.66 -1.68 -2.38
N CYS A 60 9.86 -0.65 -2.22
CA CYS A 60 9.22 0.06 -3.32
C CYS A 60 9.11 1.55 -3.04
N LEU A 61 8.82 2.27 -4.13
CA LEU A 61 8.41 3.65 -4.06
C LEU A 61 6.90 3.69 -3.79
N GLY A 62 6.49 4.41 -2.75
CA GLY A 62 5.10 4.70 -2.44
C GLY A 62 4.80 6.17 -2.62
N LEU A 63 3.52 6.48 -2.74
CA LEU A 63 2.99 7.84 -2.80
C LEU A 63 2.05 8.05 -1.62
N GLN A 64 2.13 9.21 -0.97
CA GLN A 64 1.23 9.57 0.13
C GLN A 64 0.89 11.05 0.04
N SER A 65 -0.39 11.41 0.20
CA SER A 65 -0.79 12.83 0.29
C SER A 65 -0.59 13.36 1.70
N PHE A 66 -0.26 14.65 1.77
CA PHE A 66 -0.34 15.42 3.01
C PHE A 66 -1.81 15.78 3.34
N PRO A 67 -2.11 16.06 4.62
CA PRO A 67 -1.24 15.88 5.78
C PRO A 67 -1.04 14.38 6.14
N ILE A 68 0.06 14.08 6.83
CA ILE A 68 0.39 12.74 7.33
C ILE A 68 0.36 12.75 8.86
N GLU A 69 -0.62 12.05 9.43
CA GLU A 69 -0.72 11.85 10.88
C GLU A 69 0.22 10.72 11.33
N THR A 70 0.98 10.96 12.39
CA THR A 70 1.89 9.98 12.96
C THR A 70 1.13 8.92 13.76
N TYR A 71 1.65 7.70 13.80
CA TYR A 71 1.06 6.59 14.57
C TYR A 71 1.28 6.69 16.08
N ASP A 72 1.91 7.77 16.57
CA ASP A 72 2.24 7.94 17.98
C ASP A 72 1.08 8.56 18.78
N LYS A 73 1.19 8.53 20.11
CA LYS A 73 0.14 9.04 21.02
C LYS A 73 -0.13 10.53 20.84
N ASP A 74 0.91 11.27 20.45
CA ASP A 74 0.87 12.72 20.33
C ASP A 74 0.19 13.18 19.03
N LYS A 75 0.01 12.27 18.05
CA LYS A 75 -0.65 12.52 16.76
C LYS A 75 -0.12 13.77 16.06
N ASN A 76 1.21 13.87 15.97
CA ASN A 76 1.84 14.94 15.20
C ASN A 76 1.41 14.85 13.72
N ILE A 77 1.28 16.00 13.09
CA ILE A 77 0.80 16.10 11.72
C ILE A 77 1.89 16.72 10.87
N LEU A 78 2.44 15.94 9.94
CA LEU A 78 3.36 16.45 8.93
C LEU A 78 2.55 17.04 7.78
N ASN A 79 2.68 18.33 7.51
CA ASN A 79 1.87 19.04 6.53
C ASN A 79 2.58 19.23 5.18
N SER A 80 3.91 19.12 5.13
CA SER A 80 4.67 19.33 3.91
C SER A 80 6.01 18.61 3.90
N PHE A 81 6.61 18.47 2.72
CA PHE A 81 7.96 17.92 2.61
C PHE A 81 9.03 18.90 3.11
N ALA A 82 8.81 20.21 2.99
CA ALA A 82 9.70 21.22 3.56
C ALA A 82 9.79 21.10 5.09
N GLU A 83 8.65 20.87 5.76
CA GLU A 83 8.59 20.60 7.20
C GLU A 83 9.37 19.32 7.54
N TYR A 84 9.25 18.26 6.74
CA TYR A 84 10.06 17.05 6.88
C TYR A 84 11.56 17.34 6.80
N GLN A 85 11.98 18.16 5.84
CA GLN A 85 13.40 18.49 5.65
C GLN A 85 13.94 19.39 6.77
N SER A 86 13.09 20.22 7.37
CA SER A 86 13.49 21.12 8.45
C SER A 86 13.93 20.39 9.73
N ASP A 87 13.35 19.22 10.01
CA ASP A 87 13.73 18.35 11.12
C ASP A 87 13.54 16.88 10.76
N LYS A 88 14.41 16.41 9.88
CA LYS A 88 14.33 15.07 9.30
C LYS A 88 14.40 13.97 10.36
N ASP A 89 15.21 14.15 11.40
CA ASP A 89 15.40 13.13 12.44
C ASP A 89 14.18 13.02 13.35
N PHE A 90 13.58 14.15 13.72
CA PHE A 90 12.30 14.17 14.43
C PHE A 90 11.22 13.44 13.62
N TRP A 91 11.03 13.82 12.36
CA TRP A 91 9.97 13.23 11.54
C TRP A 91 10.20 11.77 11.20
N ASN A 92 11.44 11.33 10.95
CA ASN A 92 11.74 9.91 10.78
C ASN A 92 11.37 9.11 12.02
N LYS A 93 11.70 9.62 13.21
CA LYS A 93 11.33 8.97 14.48
C LYS A 93 9.81 8.93 14.66
N LYS A 94 9.10 9.99 14.31
CA LYS A 94 7.65 10.11 14.47
C LYS A 94 6.86 9.26 13.46
N LEU A 95 7.29 9.21 12.20
CA LEU A 95 6.61 8.48 11.14
C LEU A 95 6.96 6.99 11.11
N PHE A 96 8.21 6.63 11.41
CA PHE A 96 8.72 5.28 11.18
C PHE A 96 9.18 4.59 12.47
N GLY A 97 9.23 5.29 13.60
CA GLY A 97 9.69 4.78 14.89
C GLY A 97 11.22 4.68 15.00
N THR A 98 11.69 4.11 16.10
CA THR A 98 13.12 3.97 16.44
C THR A 98 13.72 2.60 16.11
N SER A 99 12.93 1.67 15.57
CA SER A 99 13.38 0.29 15.31
C SER A 99 14.24 0.19 14.03
N LEU A 100 15.05 -0.87 13.88
CA LEU A 100 15.79 -1.14 12.64
C LEU A 100 14.90 -1.17 11.38
N SER A 101 13.59 -1.40 11.53
CA SER A 101 12.58 -1.30 10.47
C SER A 101 12.43 0.12 9.92
N SER A 102 12.66 1.15 10.73
CA SER A 102 12.51 2.56 10.36
C SER A 102 13.57 3.00 9.35
N SER A 103 14.77 2.41 9.40
CA SER A 103 15.85 2.62 8.41
C SER A 103 15.45 2.23 6.98
N LYS A 104 14.37 1.45 6.85
CA LYS A 104 13.87 0.96 5.57
C LYS A 104 12.80 1.89 4.97
N TYR A 105 12.40 2.93 5.70
CA TYR A 105 11.47 3.94 5.23
C TYR A 105 12.14 5.32 5.18
N THR A 106 11.85 6.08 4.14
CA THR A 106 12.31 7.48 4.04
C THR A 106 11.41 8.25 3.09
N LEU A 107 11.10 9.51 3.43
CA LEU A 107 10.50 10.42 2.46
C LEU A 107 11.59 10.89 1.50
N VAL A 108 11.30 10.80 0.21
CA VAL A 108 12.26 11.00 -0.88
C VAL A 108 12.16 12.41 -1.41
N ASP A 109 10.96 12.82 -1.82
CA ASP A 109 10.73 14.12 -2.42
C ASP A 109 9.24 14.46 -2.48
N GLU A 110 8.93 15.73 -2.66
CA GLU A 110 7.58 16.20 -2.89
C GLU A 110 7.06 15.84 -4.29
N VAL A 111 5.74 15.70 -4.37
CA VAL A 111 4.98 15.54 -5.59
C VAL A 111 3.89 16.60 -5.58
N SER A 112 3.89 17.43 -6.63
CA SER A 112 2.92 18.51 -6.74
C SER A 112 1.51 17.98 -6.90
N THR A 113 0.54 18.84 -6.54
CA THR A 113 -0.82 18.72 -7.04
C THR A 113 -0.81 18.63 -8.57
N ASP A 114 -1.92 18.15 -9.13
CA ASP A 114 -2.12 17.98 -10.56
C ASP A 114 -1.24 16.92 -11.24
N THR A 115 -0.31 16.30 -10.51
CA THR A 115 0.43 15.15 -11.00
C THR A 115 -0.54 14.04 -11.37
N GLN A 116 -0.50 13.64 -12.63
CA GLN A 116 -1.28 12.54 -13.16
C GLN A 116 -0.53 11.21 -13.01
N PHE A 117 -1.28 10.16 -12.73
CA PHE A 117 -0.81 8.79 -12.71
C PHE A 117 -1.88 7.86 -13.29
N GLN A 118 -1.43 6.70 -13.76
CA GLN A 118 -2.30 5.68 -14.33
C GLN A 118 -2.15 4.37 -13.58
N ILE A 119 -3.27 3.73 -13.27
CA ILE A 119 -3.28 2.41 -12.62
C ILE A 119 -2.68 1.38 -13.56
N THR A 120 -1.73 0.59 -13.05
CA THR A 120 -1.07 -0.49 -13.80
C THR A 120 -1.40 -1.87 -13.25
N GLN A 121 -1.75 -1.96 -11.96
CA GLN A 121 -2.03 -3.21 -11.26
C GLN A 121 -2.98 -2.98 -10.08
N VAL A 122 -3.98 -3.85 -9.93
CA VAL A 122 -4.91 -3.88 -8.79
C VAL A 122 -5.11 -5.34 -8.40
N ILE A 123 -4.62 -5.70 -7.21
CA ILE A 123 -4.72 -7.05 -6.68
C ILE A 123 -5.40 -6.99 -5.32
N GLU A 124 -6.39 -7.84 -5.10
CA GLU A 124 -6.90 -8.14 -3.77
C GLU A 124 -6.00 -9.22 -3.14
N GLN A 125 -5.49 -8.96 -1.95
CA GLN A 125 -4.59 -9.89 -1.28
C GLN A 125 -4.94 -10.06 0.20
N GLN A 126 -4.79 -11.29 0.69
CA GLN A 126 -4.92 -11.60 2.11
C GLN A 126 -3.62 -11.29 2.88
N TRP A 127 -3.74 -10.65 4.04
CA TRP A 127 -2.61 -10.42 4.95
C TRP A 127 -2.85 -11.06 6.32
N GLY A 128 -2.41 -12.30 6.49
CA GLY A 128 -2.57 -13.04 7.75
C GLY A 128 -4.03 -13.06 8.22
N THR A 129 -4.25 -12.72 9.50
CA THR A 129 -5.58 -12.63 10.12
C THR A 129 -6.29 -11.30 9.90
N ASP A 130 -5.62 -10.31 9.29
CA ASP A 130 -6.15 -8.95 9.14
C ASP A 130 -7.22 -8.82 8.04
N GLY A 131 -7.39 -9.89 7.24
CA GLY A 131 -8.31 -9.97 6.11
C GLY A 131 -7.67 -9.52 4.80
N TYR A 132 -8.53 -9.19 3.84
CA TYR A 132 -8.12 -8.74 2.51
C TYR A 132 -7.86 -7.23 2.46
N PHE A 133 -6.98 -6.83 1.54
CA PHE A 133 -6.70 -5.43 1.23
C PHE A 133 -6.38 -5.29 -0.27
N TRP A 134 -6.55 -4.08 -0.80
CA TRP A 134 -6.12 -3.74 -2.16
C TRP A 134 -4.62 -3.46 -2.17
N ALA A 135 -3.88 -4.10 -3.08
CA ALA A 135 -2.52 -3.73 -3.44
C ALA A 135 -2.54 -3.10 -4.83
N VAL A 136 -2.13 -1.83 -4.91
CA VAL A 136 -2.32 -1.02 -6.11
C VAL A 136 -1.01 -0.43 -6.57
N ARG A 137 -0.70 -0.59 -7.86
CA ARG A 137 0.41 0.11 -8.54
C ARG A 137 -0.11 1.12 -9.53
N ALA A 138 0.59 2.24 -9.60
CA ALA A 138 0.37 3.23 -10.63
C ALA A 138 1.70 3.69 -11.23
N LYS A 139 1.65 4.11 -12.50
CA LYS A 139 2.75 4.79 -13.18
C LYS A 139 2.47 6.28 -13.21
N ILE A 140 3.43 7.08 -12.75
CA ILE A 140 3.34 8.55 -12.84
C ILE A 140 3.47 8.97 -14.31
N LEU A 141 2.55 9.80 -14.79
CA LEU A 141 2.47 10.23 -16.20
C LEU A 141 3.09 11.62 -16.45
N THR A 142 3.16 12.46 -15.42
CA THR A 142 3.56 13.88 -15.53
C THR A 142 4.52 14.29 -14.41
N GLY A 143 5.13 15.46 -14.56
CA GLY A 143 6.06 16.03 -13.57
C GLY A 143 7.42 15.34 -13.51
N LYS A 144 8.20 15.70 -12.49
CA LYS A 144 9.60 15.25 -12.26
C LYS A 144 9.76 13.73 -12.21
N TYR A 145 8.72 13.02 -11.79
CA TYR A 145 8.73 11.58 -11.55
C TYR A 145 8.04 10.76 -12.64
N LYS A 146 7.78 11.36 -13.81
CA LYS A 146 7.21 10.67 -14.97
C LYS A 146 7.93 9.34 -15.25
N GLY A 147 7.13 8.29 -15.46
CA GLY A 147 7.59 6.94 -15.76
C GLY A 147 7.88 6.07 -14.53
N LYS A 148 7.96 6.63 -13.32
CA LYS A 148 8.14 5.85 -12.10
C LYS A 148 6.86 5.09 -11.73
N VAL A 149 7.04 3.86 -11.26
CA VAL A 149 5.96 3.05 -10.70
C VAL A 149 5.96 3.22 -9.19
N VAL A 150 4.78 3.51 -8.64
CA VAL A 150 4.54 3.73 -7.21
C VAL A 150 3.46 2.78 -6.71
N THR A 151 3.53 2.38 -5.43
CA THR A 151 2.34 1.87 -4.73
C THR A 151 1.51 3.03 -4.21
N LEU A 152 0.21 2.93 -4.44
CA LEU A 152 -0.76 3.88 -3.90
C LEU A 152 -1.11 3.52 -2.46
N PRO A 153 -1.48 4.50 -1.62
CA PRO A 153 -1.75 4.26 -0.23
C PRO A 153 -3.09 3.54 -0.09
N THR A 154 -3.01 2.29 0.34
CA THR A 154 -4.18 1.45 0.64
C THR A 154 -4.14 1.05 2.10
N TYR A 155 -5.22 0.46 2.62
CA TYR A 155 -5.37 0.12 4.03
C TYR A 155 -4.13 -0.52 4.73
N LYS A 156 -3.27 -1.27 4.02
CA LYS A 156 -2.06 -1.87 4.61
C LYS A 156 -0.76 -1.12 4.34
N PHE A 157 -0.67 -0.38 3.24
CA PHE A 157 0.57 0.25 2.79
C PHE A 157 0.33 1.72 2.59
N HIS A 158 0.38 2.47 3.69
CA HIS A 158 0.20 3.92 3.71
C HIS A 158 1.06 4.50 4.84
N LEU A 159 1.39 5.78 4.74
CA LEU A 159 2.05 6.51 5.83
C LEU A 159 1.07 7.42 6.58
N GLY A 160 -0.05 7.78 5.96
CA GLY A 160 -1.07 8.68 6.50
C GLY A 160 -2.46 8.11 6.29
N GLN A 161 -3.34 8.82 5.60
CA GLN A 161 -4.65 8.27 5.24
C GLN A 161 -4.54 7.37 4.00
N ALA A 162 -5.25 6.25 4.01
CA ALA A 162 -5.41 5.38 2.85
C ALA A 162 -6.40 5.98 1.86
N TRP A 163 -6.15 5.83 0.55
CA TRP A 163 -7.05 6.28 -0.51
C TRP A 163 -8.06 5.20 -0.92
N ALA A 164 -7.74 3.93 -0.67
CA ALA A 164 -8.62 2.81 -0.95
C ALA A 164 -9.05 2.11 0.35
N LYS A 165 -10.34 1.81 0.47
CA LYS A 165 -10.92 1.07 1.59
C LYS A 165 -10.56 -0.42 1.54
N ARG A 166 -11.00 -1.20 2.53
CA ARG A 166 -10.86 -2.67 2.50
C ARG A 166 -11.85 -3.29 1.47
N PRO A 167 -11.51 -4.41 0.83
CA PRO A 167 -12.35 -5.12 -0.16
C PRO A 167 -13.66 -5.74 0.35
N SER A 168 -14.04 -5.56 1.63
CA SER A 168 -15.03 -6.42 2.30
C SER A 168 -16.46 -6.38 1.72
N THR A 169 -16.82 -5.36 0.94
CA THR A 169 -18.18 -5.19 0.37
C THR A 169 -18.28 -4.31 -0.88
N GLU A 170 -17.19 -3.67 -1.33
CA GLU A 170 -17.23 -2.62 -2.36
C GLU A 170 -16.19 -2.90 -3.46
N SER A 171 -16.51 -2.54 -4.70
CA SER A 171 -15.54 -2.52 -5.80
C SER A 171 -14.37 -1.60 -5.48
N PHE A 172 -13.20 -1.82 -6.10
CA PHE A 172 -12.07 -0.93 -5.92
C PHE A 172 -12.40 0.50 -6.40
N TYR A 173 -12.08 1.50 -5.58
CA TYR A 173 -12.05 2.90 -5.94
C TYR A 173 -10.99 3.64 -5.11
N LEU A 174 -10.61 4.81 -5.62
CA LEU A 174 -9.80 5.77 -4.89
C LEU A 174 -10.67 6.91 -4.39
N ASP A 175 -10.47 7.32 -3.15
CA ASP A 175 -11.20 8.38 -2.48
C ASP A 175 -10.99 9.73 -3.19
N SER A 176 -12.11 10.36 -3.56
CA SER A 176 -12.16 11.59 -4.34
C SER A 176 -11.63 12.83 -3.61
N SER A 177 -11.29 12.72 -2.33
CA SER A 177 -10.63 13.79 -1.55
C SER A 177 -9.12 13.86 -1.79
N TYR A 178 -8.51 12.82 -2.38
CA TYR A 178 -7.09 12.75 -2.70
C TYR A 178 -6.82 12.82 -4.20
N VAL A 179 -7.73 12.26 -4.99
CA VAL A 179 -7.53 12.07 -6.42
C VAL A 179 -8.82 12.35 -7.18
N MET A 180 -8.72 12.67 -8.45
CA MET A 180 -9.87 12.68 -9.36
C MET A 180 -9.50 12.05 -10.69
N SER A 181 -10.46 11.49 -11.40
CA SER A 181 -10.21 10.99 -12.76
C SER A 181 -9.69 12.12 -13.64
N CYS A 182 -8.74 11.82 -14.53
CA CYS A 182 -8.17 12.78 -15.48
C CYS A 182 -9.21 13.32 -16.49
N GLY A 183 -10.42 12.74 -16.53
CA GLY A 183 -11.34 12.89 -17.66
C GLY A 183 -10.94 11.98 -18.83
N ALA A 184 -11.81 11.85 -19.83
CA ALA A 184 -11.41 11.25 -21.10
C ALA A 184 -10.28 12.11 -21.68
N ILE A 185 -9.17 11.47 -22.05
CA ILE A 185 -8.20 12.10 -22.93
C ILE A 185 -8.98 12.34 -24.22
N ALA A 186 -9.31 13.59 -24.53
CA ALA A 186 -9.74 13.91 -25.88
C ALA A 186 -8.55 13.60 -26.77
N ASP A 187 -8.69 12.55 -27.58
CA ASP A 187 -7.74 12.18 -28.63
C ASP A 187 -7.49 13.37 -29.59
#